data_AF-A0A429Y8L8-F1
#
_entry.id   AF-A0A429Y8L8-F1
#
_cell.length_a   1.000
_cell.length_b   1.000
_cell.length_c   1.000
_cell.angle_alpha   90.00
_cell.angle_beta   90.00
_cell.angle_gamma   90.00
#
_symmetry.space_group_name_H-M   'P 1'
#
loop_
_entity.id
_entity.type
_entity.pdbx_description
1 polymer ?
#
loop_
_entity_poly.entity_id
_entity_poly.type
_entity_poly.pdbx_seq_one_letter_code
_entity_poly.pdbx_strand_id
1 'polypeptide(L)'
;MLAEVVKDEIFPKERLIHYNIEIDTLNTILTELLRTNFISKYFTYDCEATDSVDFAVSLNEECGHCGETLLDSENHIISETYKLNSNFLKLIHEHKKNQLKKYLIEDYRHNLDRLKNRTHKLIPFLGAGVSIPFNLPNWGELLLELDKGLSDTNKEKYTELIEQGDYLRALSFLKQYSLLYQTEQVLKRDIKDIIKSRYKKESNTNHHNILDILKLDTEFIITTNYDNAIADYLNDYREEFVMPIILENLEDLQDFLDEDEQNVIHLHGHIVQYSSMIVTKEDYDNLYQSEKIMHILNGIMSNKTLLFIGFSFKDEYFKNLYDKILEHIKGEHFIIVPNLHAFDAKELLDKNLIPIGINVNKEDKHDHVKAIKTILEELY
;
A
#
# COMPACT_ATOMS: atom_id res chain seq x y z
N MET A 1 9.36 9.10 7.84
CA MET A 1 10.56 9.94 7.67
C MET A 1 11.76 9.36 8.39
N LEU A 2 11.87 9.40 9.73
CA LEU A 2 13.06 8.84 10.44
C LEU A 2 13.33 7.35 10.18
N ALA A 3 12.32 6.54 9.89
CA ALA A 3 12.48 5.10 9.63
C ALA A 3 13.14 4.76 8.28
N GLU A 4 13.10 5.65 7.28
CA GLU A 4 13.76 5.43 5.97
C GLU A 4 15.25 5.77 6.00
N VAL A 5 15.64 6.74 6.83
CA VAL A 5 17.04 7.12 7.08
C VAL A 5 17.80 6.01 7.82
N VAL A 6 17.10 5.06 8.45
CA VAL A 6 17.69 3.98 9.27
C VAL A 6 18.19 2.79 8.44
N LYS A 7 17.86 2.70 7.13
CA LYS A 7 18.35 1.60 6.27
C LYS A 7 19.88 1.65 6.12
N ASP A 8 20.44 2.85 6.08
CA ASP A 8 21.88 3.07 6.11
C ASP A 8 22.22 3.64 7.49
N GLU A 9 23.04 2.94 8.28
CA GLU A 9 23.47 3.45 9.59
C GLU A 9 24.13 4.85 9.48
N ILE A 10 24.53 5.24 8.26
CA ILE A 10 25.25 6.46 7.90
C ILE A 10 24.47 7.18 6.78
N PHE A 11 24.25 8.49 6.92
CA PHE A 11 23.54 9.31 5.93
C PHE A 11 24.13 10.72 5.81
N PRO A 12 24.27 11.26 4.59
CA PRO A 12 24.70 12.64 4.39
C PRO A 12 23.57 13.62 4.76
N LYS A 13 23.94 14.83 5.19
CA LYS A 13 22.98 15.88 5.56
C LYS A 13 22.07 16.24 4.40
N GLU A 14 22.62 16.23 3.20
CA GLU A 14 21.96 16.57 1.94
C GLU A 14 20.77 15.65 1.68
N ARG A 15 20.85 14.37 2.09
CA ARG A 15 19.74 13.42 2.01
C ARG A 15 18.51 13.88 2.81
N LEU A 16 18.71 14.62 3.91
CA LEU A 16 17.62 15.11 4.74
C LEU A 16 16.93 16.35 4.13
N ILE A 17 17.66 17.14 3.33
CA ILE A 17 17.13 18.31 2.64
C ILE A 17 16.07 17.90 1.60
N HIS A 18 16.24 16.72 1.00
CA HIS A 18 15.29 16.13 0.04
C HIS A 18 13.91 15.82 0.65
N TYR A 19 13.79 15.77 1.98
CA TYR A 19 12.52 15.57 2.67
C TYR A 19 11.73 16.87 2.90
N ASN A 20 12.10 17.97 2.24
CA ASN A 20 11.40 19.26 2.29
C ASN A 20 11.31 19.84 3.72
N ILE A 21 12.30 19.54 4.56
CA ILE A 21 12.45 20.11 5.90
C ILE A 21 13.23 21.42 5.78
N GLU A 22 12.70 22.50 6.34
CA GLU A 22 13.41 23.79 6.38
C GLU A 22 14.79 23.64 7.03
N ILE A 23 15.81 24.24 6.42
CA ILE A 23 17.23 24.07 6.84
C ILE A 23 17.44 24.42 8.32
N ASP A 24 16.80 25.48 8.82
CA ASP A 24 16.91 25.90 10.22
C ASP A 24 16.29 24.87 11.17
N THR A 25 15.15 24.31 10.78
CA THR A 25 14.49 23.23 11.52
C THR A 25 15.36 21.98 11.52
N LEU A 26 15.94 21.62 10.38
CA LEU A 26 16.83 20.48 10.25
C LEU A 26 18.08 20.63 11.13
N ASN A 27 18.73 21.79 11.09
CA ASN A 27 19.89 22.08 11.93
C ASN A 27 19.55 22.00 13.43
N THR A 28 18.36 22.47 13.82
CA THR A 28 17.87 22.36 15.20
C THR A 28 17.70 20.89 15.62
N ILE A 29 17.08 20.06 14.77
CA ILE A 29 16.90 18.63 15.02
C ILE A 29 18.26 17.93 15.16
N LEU A 30 19.17 18.13 14.20
CA LEU A 30 20.49 17.51 14.21
C LEU A 30 21.29 17.90 15.46
N THR A 31 21.21 19.17 15.87
CA THR A 31 21.87 19.68 17.08
C THR A 31 21.35 18.95 18.32
N GLU A 32 20.03 18.78 18.46
CA GLU A 32 19.45 18.06 19.59
C GLU A 32 19.77 16.56 19.57
N LEU A 33 19.80 15.93 18.39
CA LEU A 33 20.20 14.53 18.24
C LEU A 33 21.67 14.29 18.60
N LEU A 34 22.57 15.22 18.22
CA LEU A 34 23.97 15.19 18.64
C LEU A 34 24.10 15.40 20.15
N ARG A 35 23.38 16.39 20.71
CA ARG A 35 23.38 16.70 22.15
C ARG A 35 22.90 15.52 23.00
N THR A 36 21.93 14.77 22.50
CA THR A 36 21.40 13.54 23.13
C THR A 36 22.23 12.30 22.83
N ASN A 37 23.31 12.43 22.05
CA ASN A 37 24.17 11.36 21.59
C ASN A 37 23.42 10.26 20.81
N PHE A 38 22.33 10.62 20.14
CA PHE A 38 21.57 9.71 19.27
C PHE A 38 22.19 9.56 17.88
N ILE A 39 22.96 10.54 17.45
CA ILE A 39 23.75 10.48 16.23
C ILE A 39 25.20 10.91 16.51
N SER A 40 26.12 10.46 15.66
CA SER A 40 27.51 10.91 15.60
C SER A 40 27.75 11.63 14.28
N LYS A 41 28.56 12.69 14.28
CA LYS A 41 28.91 13.45 13.07
C LYS A 41 30.29 13.04 12.55
N TYR A 42 30.38 12.91 11.24
CA TYR A 42 31.56 12.64 10.44
C TYR A 42 31.57 13.58 9.23
N PHE A 43 32.67 13.58 8.49
CA PHE A 43 32.81 14.25 7.21
C PHE A 43 33.14 13.20 6.16
N THR A 44 32.32 13.09 5.12
CA THR A 44 32.66 12.29 3.94
C THR A 44 33.39 13.22 2.98
N TYR A 45 34.54 12.81 2.46
CA TYR A 45 35.30 13.59 1.50
C TYR A 45 35.58 12.77 0.24
N ASP A 46 35.45 13.43 -0.92
CA ASP A 46 35.90 12.94 -2.21
C ASP A 46 37.24 13.61 -2.54
N CYS A 47 38.29 12.80 -2.72
CA CYS A 47 39.64 13.25 -3.04
C CYS A 47 39.83 13.33 -4.55
N GLU A 48 39.73 14.53 -5.12
CA GLU A 48 39.84 14.75 -6.56
C GLU A 48 41.21 14.34 -7.13
N ALA A 49 42.26 14.38 -6.31
CA ALA A 49 43.61 13.97 -6.70
C ALA A 49 43.74 12.46 -6.96
N THR A 50 42.88 11.64 -6.34
CA THR A 50 42.98 10.17 -6.39
C THR A 50 41.68 9.48 -6.79
N ASP A 51 40.61 10.22 -7.03
CA ASP A 51 39.27 9.72 -7.38
C ASP A 51 38.78 8.68 -6.37
N SER A 52 38.85 9.04 -5.08
CA SER A 52 38.54 8.14 -3.96
C SER A 52 37.73 8.83 -2.87
N VAL A 53 36.84 8.06 -2.24
CA VAL A 53 35.92 8.55 -1.20
C VAL A 53 36.24 7.90 0.13
N ASP A 54 36.36 8.70 1.18
CA ASP A 54 36.62 8.22 2.54
C ASP A 54 36.00 9.15 3.60
N PHE A 55 36.18 8.84 4.88
CA PHE A 55 35.55 9.52 6.02
C PHE A 55 36.58 10.04 7.01
N ALA A 56 36.30 11.23 7.58
CA ALA A 56 37.07 11.83 8.65
C ALA A 56 36.18 12.18 9.86
N VAL A 57 36.75 12.15 11.06
CA VAL A 57 36.05 12.59 12.29
C VAL A 57 36.15 14.10 12.46
N SER A 58 37.19 14.71 11.88
CA SER A 58 37.45 16.15 11.93
C SER A 58 38.02 16.66 10.61
N LEU A 59 37.70 17.90 10.25
CA LEU A 59 38.33 18.59 9.13
C LEU A 59 39.84 18.82 9.34
N ASN A 60 40.33 18.72 10.58
CA ASN A 60 41.76 18.86 10.86
C ASN A 60 42.55 17.57 10.56
N GLU A 61 41.90 16.48 10.16
CA GLU A 61 42.57 15.24 9.77
C GLU A 61 43.18 15.37 8.36
N GLU A 62 44.22 14.57 8.11
CA GLU A 62 44.83 14.44 6.79
C GLU A 62 44.05 13.41 5.96
N CYS A 63 43.88 13.69 4.68
CA CYS A 63 43.31 12.76 3.73
C CYS A 63 44.14 11.47 3.67
N GLY A 64 43.50 10.32 3.88
CA GLY A 64 44.14 9.01 3.82
C GLY A 64 44.72 8.63 2.44
N HIS A 65 44.41 9.40 1.39
CA HIS A 65 44.81 9.12 0.01
C HIS A 65 45.88 10.08 -0.52
N CYS A 66 45.68 11.40 -0.41
CA CYS A 66 46.65 12.39 -0.90
C CYS A 66 47.55 12.99 0.20
N GLY A 67 47.19 12.80 1.49
CA GLY A 67 47.94 13.31 2.63
C GLY A 67 47.76 14.80 2.93
N GLU A 68 46.91 15.53 2.19
CA GLU A 68 46.60 16.93 2.49
C GLU A 68 45.59 17.05 3.64
N THR A 69 45.67 18.13 4.42
CA THR A 69 44.67 18.43 5.46
C THR A 69 43.32 18.77 4.82
N LEU A 70 42.23 18.23 5.36
CA LEU A 70 40.88 18.44 4.81
C LEU A 70 40.36 19.87 5.00
N LEU A 71 40.81 20.56 6.05
CA LEU A 71 40.46 21.95 6.33
C LEU A 71 41.03 22.87 5.23
N ASP A 72 40.16 23.68 4.63
CA ASP A 72 40.49 24.68 3.60
C ASP A 72 41.17 24.10 2.33
N SER A 73 41.06 22.79 2.10
CA SER A 73 41.59 22.16 0.88
C SER A 73 40.71 22.43 -0.34
N GLU A 74 41.33 22.81 -1.46
CA GLU A 74 40.66 22.94 -2.76
C GLU A 74 40.46 21.60 -3.50
N ASN A 75 41.22 20.56 -3.13
CA ASN A 75 41.20 19.24 -3.80
C ASN A 75 40.20 18.23 -3.22
N HIS A 76 39.30 18.67 -2.33
CA HIS A 76 38.36 17.79 -1.63
C HIS A 76 36.93 18.33 -1.66
N ILE A 77 35.98 17.52 -2.12
CA ILE A 77 34.55 17.80 -1.97
C ILE A 77 34.08 17.16 -0.66
N ILE A 78 33.71 17.98 0.33
CA ILE A 78 33.39 17.51 1.68
C ILE A 78 31.90 17.69 1.98
N SER A 79 31.27 16.67 2.54
CA SER A 79 29.87 16.67 2.98
C SER A 79 29.72 16.26 4.45
N GLU A 80 28.79 16.89 5.15
CA GLU A 80 28.46 16.50 6.54
C GLU A 80 27.70 15.18 6.54
N THR A 81 28.19 14.20 7.28
CA THR A 81 27.59 12.87 7.32
C THR A 81 27.33 12.45 8.76
N TYR A 82 26.19 11.80 9.01
CA TYR A 82 25.74 11.42 10.34
C TYR A 82 25.57 9.91 10.44
N LYS A 83 25.96 9.34 11.57
CA LYS A 83 25.74 7.93 11.91
C LYS A 83 24.72 7.80 13.04
N LEU A 84 23.75 6.89 12.93
CA LEU A 84 22.86 6.55 14.03
C LEU A 84 23.60 5.77 15.11
N ASN A 85 23.49 6.22 16.36
CA ASN A 85 24.11 5.55 17.49
C ASN A 85 23.23 4.41 18.02
N SER A 86 23.87 3.42 18.66
CA SER A 86 23.20 2.21 19.17
C SER A 86 22.08 2.48 20.19
N ASN A 87 22.19 3.57 20.96
CA ASN A 87 21.14 4.01 21.89
C ASN A 87 19.87 4.48 21.15
N PHE A 88 20.02 5.18 20.02
CA PHE A 88 18.88 5.59 19.20
C PHE A 88 18.23 4.41 18.50
N LEU A 89 19.03 3.47 17.97
CA LEU A 89 18.52 2.23 17.39
C LEU A 89 17.72 1.41 18.41
N LYS A 90 18.18 1.31 19.66
CA LYS A 90 17.43 0.69 20.77
C LYS A 90 16.10 1.39 21.02
N LEU A 91 16.10 2.73 21.06
CA LEU A 91 14.88 3.52 21.25
C LEU A 91 13.86 3.29 20.11
N ILE A 92 14.32 3.26 18.86
CA ILE A 92 13.48 2.94 17.70
C ILE A 92 12.89 1.53 17.83
N HIS A 93 13.71 0.54 18.20
CA HIS A 93 13.26 -0.84 18.36
C HIS A 93 12.22 -0.97 19.48
N GLU A 94 12.43 -0.31 20.62
CA GLU A 94 11.46 -0.26 21.71
C GLU A 94 10.16 0.42 21.28
N HIS A 95 10.26 1.52 20.51
CA HIS A 95 9.09 2.20 19.96
C HIS A 95 8.29 1.28 19.03
N LYS A 96 8.94 0.63 18.05
CA LYS A 96 8.30 -0.33 17.14
C LYS A 96 7.63 -1.47 17.91
N LYS A 97 8.31 -2.05 18.90
CA LYS A 97 7.74 -3.10 19.75
C LYS A 97 6.50 -2.62 20.51
N ASN A 98 6.49 -1.39 21.01
CA ASN A 98 5.34 -0.81 21.70
C ASN A 98 4.18 -0.52 20.74
N GLN A 99 4.46 -0.04 19.53
CA GLN A 99 3.43 0.12 18.48
C GLN A 99 2.83 -1.22 18.10
N LEU A 100 3.66 -2.25 17.88
CA LEU A 100 3.16 -3.58 17.56
C LEU A 100 2.25 -4.13 18.66
N LYS A 101 2.64 -3.99 19.93
CA LYS A 101 1.78 -4.37 21.07
C LYS A 101 0.49 -3.58 21.15
N LYS A 102 0.50 -2.30 20.75
CA LYS A 102 -0.69 -1.46 20.72
C LYS A 102 -1.66 -1.92 19.64
N TYR A 103 -1.14 -2.13 18.42
CA TYR A 103 -1.96 -2.32 17.24
C TYR A 103 -2.26 -3.78 16.89
N LEU A 104 -1.38 -4.74 17.17
CA LEU A 104 -1.68 -6.14 16.94
C LEU A 104 -2.55 -6.69 18.07
N ILE A 105 -3.64 -7.36 17.73
CA ILE A 105 -4.39 -8.16 18.69
C ILE A 105 -3.55 -9.41 19.02
N GLU A 106 -3.22 -9.61 20.29
CA GLU A 106 -2.22 -10.60 20.74
C GLU A 106 -2.50 -12.03 20.23
N ASP A 107 -3.77 -12.42 20.14
CA ASP A 107 -4.20 -13.74 19.64
C ASP A 107 -3.69 -14.04 18.21
N TYR A 108 -3.43 -13.01 17.41
CA TYR A 108 -2.96 -13.15 16.03
C TYR A 108 -1.44 -13.03 15.88
N ARG A 109 -0.68 -12.99 16.98
CA ARG A 109 0.79 -12.93 16.94
C ARG A 109 1.40 -14.07 16.12
N HIS A 110 0.90 -15.28 16.32
CA HIS A 110 1.35 -16.45 15.57
C HIS A 110 1.04 -16.34 14.07
N ASN A 111 -0.09 -15.72 13.70
CA ASN A 111 -0.45 -15.50 12.30
C ASN A 111 0.49 -14.49 11.63
N LEU A 112 0.85 -13.41 12.33
CA LEU A 112 1.86 -12.47 11.83
C LEU A 112 3.22 -13.16 11.65
N ASP A 113 3.68 -13.96 12.62
CA ASP A 113 4.94 -14.70 12.48
C ASP A 113 4.92 -15.68 11.29
N ARG A 114 3.77 -16.31 11.00
CA ARG A 114 3.60 -17.12 9.79
C ARG A 114 3.72 -16.29 8.52
N LEU A 115 3.11 -15.10 8.46
CA LEU A 115 3.22 -14.19 7.33
C LEU A 115 4.67 -13.75 7.08
N LYS A 116 5.40 -13.38 8.15
CA LYS A 116 6.82 -12.98 8.07
C LYS A 116 7.71 -14.03 7.40
N ASN A 117 7.43 -15.31 7.61
CA ASN A 117 8.17 -16.41 6.99
C ASN A 117 7.82 -16.66 5.51
N ARG A 118 6.91 -15.87 4.92
CA ARG A 118 6.38 -16.04 3.56
C ARG A 118 6.54 -14.78 2.69
N THR A 119 7.31 -13.79 3.14
CA THR A 119 7.51 -12.52 2.44
C THR A 119 8.09 -12.69 1.03
N HIS A 120 8.99 -13.66 0.82
CA HIS A 120 9.61 -13.98 -0.48
C HIS A 120 8.65 -14.37 -1.62
N LYS A 121 7.38 -14.66 -1.29
CA LYS A 121 6.33 -15.03 -2.26
C LYS A 121 5.04 -14.25 -2.02
N LEU A 122 5.15 -13.15 -1.29
CA LEU A 122 4.02 -12.32 -0.90
C LEU A 122 3.51 -11.53 -2.10
N ILE A 123 2.20 -11.45 -2.26
CA ILE A 123 1.55 -10.55 -3.21
C ILE A 123 0.47 -9.76 -2.46
N PRO A 124 0.57 -8.43 -2.38
CA PRO A 124 -0.47 -7.59 -1.80
C PRO A 124 -1.71 -7.63 -2.70
N PHE A 125 -2.86 -7.88 -2.09
CA PHE A 125 -4.16 -7.84 -2.74
C PHE A 125 -4.96 -6.72 -2.09
N LEU A 126 -5.27 -5.67 -2.84
CA LEU A 126 -5.76 -4.41 -2.30
C LEU A 126 -7.23 -4.17 -2.66
N GLY A 127 -8.01 -3.81 -1.64
CA GLY A 127 -9.41 -3.43 -1.74
C GLY A 127 -9.62 -1.93 -1.50
N ALA A 128 -10.88 -1.49 -1.58
CA ALA A 128 -11.23 -0.07 -1.59
C ALA A 128 -10.79 0.68 -0.32
N GLY A 129 -10.61 -0.03 0.81
CA GLY A 129 -10.13 0.55 2.07
C GLY A 129 -8.74 1.19 1.97
N VAL A 130 -7.90 0.74 1.03
CA VAL A 130 -6.58 1.37 0.77
C VAL A 130 -6.73 2.72 0.07
N SER A 131 -7.82 2.92 -0.68
CA SER A 131 -8.08 4.13 -1.45
C SER A 131 -8.80 5.24 -0.65
N ILE A 132 -9.42 4.91 0.50
CA ILE A 132 -10.16 5.87 1.35
C ILE A 132 -9.35 7.12 1.72
N PRO A 133 -8.05 7.04 2.10
CA PRO A 133 -7.24 8.23 2.38
C PRO A 133 -7.19 9.26 1.26
N PHE A 134 -7.39 8.86 -0.01
CA PHE A 134 -7.38 9.74 -1.18
C PHE A 134 -8.74 10.34 -1.50
N ASN A 135 -9.63 10.38 -0.49
CA ASN A 135 -11.01 10.87 -0.59
C ASN A 135 -11.90 10.05 -1.54
N LEU A 136 -11.49 8.80 -1.81
CA LEU A 136 -12.25 7.87 -2.65
C LEU A 136 -13.25 7.08 -1.80
N PRO A 137 -14.48 6.85 -2.30
CA PRO A 137 -15.48 6.11 -1.57
C PRO A 137 -15.15 4.61 -1.54
N ASN A 138 -15.58 3.93 -0.48
CA ASN A 138 -15.74 2.48 -0.56
C ASN A 138 -16.95 2.10 -1.45
N TRP A 139 -17.16 0.81 -1.70
CA TRP A 139 -18.26 0.35 -2.55
C TRP A 139 -19.64 0.80 -2.07
N GLY A 140 -19.94 0.68 -0.78
CA GLY A 140 -21.23 1.12 -0.23
C GLY A 140 -21.44 2.63 -0.43
N GLU A 141 -20.44 3.43 -0.11
CA GLU A 141 -20.46 4.89 -0.31
C GLU A 141 -20.62 5.27 -1.79
N LEU A 142 -19.91 4.57 -2.69
CA LEU A 142 -20.02 4.79 -4.13
C LEU A 142 -21.43 4.51 -4.64
N LEU A 143 -22.02 3.39 -4.21
CA LEU A 143 -23.37 3.01 -4.62
C LEU A 143 -24.43 3.98 -4.10
N LEU A 144 -24.28 4.53 -2.89
CA LEU A 144 -25.20 5.54 -2.37
C LEU A 144 -25.25 6.82 -3.22
N GLU A 145 -24.20 7.11 -4.00
CA GLU A 145 -24.16 8.25 -4.93
C GLU A 145 -24.82 7.96 -6.29
N LEU A 146 -25.17 6.69 -6.54
CA LEU A 146 -25.78 6.21 -7.78
C LEU A 146 -27.30 6.00 -7.62
N ASP A 147 -27.99 6.81 -6.83
CA ASP A 147 -29.44 6.71 -6.62
C ASP A 147 -30.28 7.53 -7.63
N LYS A 148 -29.61 8.20 -8.58
CA LYS A 148 -30.26 9.07 -9.56
C LYS A 148 -31.22 8.28 -10.45
N GLY A 149 -32.37 8.88 -10.72
CA GLY A 149 -33.40 8.26 -11.57
C GLY A 149 -34.24 7.19 -10.87
N LEU A 150 -34.04 6.92 -9.58
CA LEU A 150 -34.96 6.14 -8.74
C LEU A 150 -36.05 7.03 -8.12
N SER A 151 -37.25 6.46 -7.96
CA SER A 151 -38.31 7.05 -7.13
C SER A 151 -38.00 6.88 -5.63
N ASP A 152 -38.63 7.68 -4.77
CA ASP A 152 -38.39 7.63 -3.31
C ASP A 152 -38.56 6.22 -2.72
N THR A 153 -39.63 5.50 -3.11
CA THR A 153 -39.85 4.11 -2.65
C THR A 153 -38.75 3.15 -3.12
N ASN A 154 -38.21 3.35 -4.33
CA ASN A 154 -37.13 2.50 -4.84
C ASN A 154 -35.79 2.85 -4.20
N LYS A 155 -35.56 4.10 -3.81
CA LYS A 155 -34.36 4.53 -3.06
C LYS A 155 -34.27 3.83 -1.72
N GLU A 156 -35.38 3.73 -0.98
CA GLU A 156 -35.40 3.00 0.30
C GLU A 156 -34.94 1.54 0.13
N LYS A 157 -35.49 0.83 -0.87
CA LYS A 157 -35.10 -0.56 -1.13
C LYS A 157 -33.64 -0.68 -1.60
N TYR A 158 -33.17 0.26 -2.42
CA TYR A 158 -31.79 0.32 -2.89
C TYR A 158 -30.80 0.51 -1.74
N THR A 159 -31.06 1.45 -0.84
CA THR A 159 -30.25 1.69 0.37
C THR A 159 -30.24 0.47 1.28
N GLU A 160 -31.38 -0.21 1.47
CA GLU A 160 -31.45 -1.45 2.27
C GLU A 160 -30.51 -2.54 1.73
N LEU A 161 -30.44 -2.72 0.40
CA LEU A 161 -29.53 -3.69 -0.23
C LEU A 161 -28.05 -3.32 0.00
N ILE A 162 -27.72 -2.03 -0.07
CA ILE A 162 -26.36 -1.53 0.19
C ILE A 162 -25.98 -1.76 1.66
N GLU A 163 -26.88 -1.45 2.60
CA GLU A 163 -26.64 -1.65 4.04
C GLU A 163 -26.46 -3.12 4.41
N GLN A 164 -27.07 -4.03 3.65
CA GLN A 164 -26.89 -5.48 3.78
C GLN A 164 -25.55 -5.98 3.17
N GLY A 165 -24.84 -5.16 2.41
CA GLY A 165 -23.63 -5.57 1.67
C GLY A 165 -23.92 -6.31 0.35
N ASP A 166 -25.18 -6.32 -0.11
CA ASP A 166 -25.58 -7.01 -1.34
C ASP A 166 -25.45 -6.07 -2.55
N TYR A 167 -24.22 -5.69 -2.84
CA TYR A 167 -23.88 -4.67 -3.86
C TYR A 167 -24.28 -5.09 -5.28
N LEU A 168 -24.15 -6.38 -5.61
CA LEU A 168 -24.55 -6.86 -6.94
C LEU A 168 -26.06 -6.81 -7.13
N ARG A 169 -26.86 -7.17 -6.11
CA ARG A 169 -28.32 -7.00 -6.21
C ARG A 169 -28.71 -5.53 -6.20
N ALA A 170 -28.03 -4.67 -5.45
CA ALA A 170 -28.24 -3.22 -5.50
C ALA A 170 -28.04 -2.68 -6.92
N LEU A 171 -26.96 -3.09 -7.61
CA LEU A 171 -26.70 -2.70 -8.99
C LEU A 171 -27.71 -3.28 -9.99
N SER A 172 -28.12 -4.54 -9.84
CA SER A 172 -29.20 -5.13 -10.65
C SER A 172 -30.52 -4.38 -10.45
N PHE A 173 -30.84 -4.02 -9.21
CA PHE A 173 -32.00 -3.22 -8.87
C PHE A 173 -31.92 -1.84 -9.53
N LEU A 174 -30.76 -1.18 -9.45
CA LEU A 174 -30.53 0.11 -10.08
C LEU A 174 -30.75 0.06 -11.60
N LYS A 175 -30.19 -0.96 -12.28
CA LYS A 175 -30.39 -1.18 -13.73
C LYS A 175 -31.85 -1.39 -14.11
N GLN A 176 -32.60 -2.10 -13.26
CA GLN A 176 -33.99 -2.45 -13.54
C GLN A 176 -34.97 -1.31 -13.28
N TYR A 177 -34.72 -0.50 -12.25
CA TYR A 177 -35.70 0.46 -11.73
C TYR A 177 -35.32 1.94 -11.91
N SER A 178 -34.06 2.24 -12.29
CA SER A 178 -33.66 3.61 -12.61
C SER A 178 -33.98 3.96 -14.06
N LEU A 179 -34.52 5.15 -14.29
CA LEU A 179 -34.68 5.71 -15.63
C LEU A 179 -33.35 6.15 -16.26
N LEU A 180 -32.28 6.30 -15.45
CA LEU A 180 -30.97 6.77 -15.90
C LEU A 180 -30.01 5.61 -16.20
N TYR A 181 -29.95 4.62 -15.30
CA TYR A 181 -28.94 3.56 -15.32
C TYR A 181 -29.38 2.30 -16.10
N GLN A 182 -30.16 2.47 -17.17
CA GLN A 182 -30.68 1.35 -17.96
C GLN A 182 -29.59 0.60 -18.74
N THR A 183 -28.46 1.25 -19.01
CA THR A 183 -27.32 0.63 -19.68
C THR A 183 -26.07 0.67 -18.81
N GLU A 184 -25.25 -0.35 -18.98
CA GLU A 184 -23.99 -0.51 -18.27
C GLU A 184 -23.00 0.63 -18.57
N GLN A 185 -23.01 1.16 -19.80
CA GLN A 185 -22.11 2.24 -20.19
C GLN A 185 -22.38 3.53 -19.41
N VAL A 186 -23.65 3.84 -19.12
CA VAL A 186 -24.01 5.01 -18.30
C VAL A 186 -23.53 4.83 -16.88
N LEU A 187 -23.76 3.65 -16.30
CA LEU A 187 -23.30 3.29 -14.96
C LEU A 187 -21.78 3.38 -14.82
N LYS A 188 -21.02 2.73 -15.71
CA LYS A 188 -19.54 2.74 -15.69
C LYS A 188 -18.98 4.15 -15.87
N ARG A 189 -19.59 4.97 -16.72
CA ARG A 189 -19.21 6.38 -16.92
C ARG A 189 -19.44 7.22 -15.66
N ASP A 190 -20.60 7.09 -15.02
CA ASP A 190 -20.89 7.85 -13.80
C ASP A 190 -19.96 7.44 -12.64
N ILE A 191 -19.64 6.15 -12.50
CA ILE A 191 -18.63 5.68 -11.52
C ILE A 191 -17.27 6.32 -11.80
N LYS A 192 -16.82 6.29 -13.06
CA LYS A 192 -15.58 6.96 -13.47
C LYS A 192 -15.59 8.44 -13.07
N ASP A 193 -16.67 9.15 -13.35
CA ASP A 193 -16.77 10.58 -13.07
C ASP A 193 -16.75 10.87 -11.57
N ILE A 194 -17.42 10.06 -10.75
CA ILE A 194 -17.37 10.15 -9.28
C ILE A 194 -15.93 9.97 -8.79
N ILE A 195 -15.26 8.87 -9.16
CA ILE A 195 -13.89 8.56 -8.72
C ILE A 195 -12.93 9.67 -9.15
N LYS A 196 -13.01 10.11 -10.41
CA LYS A 196 -12.15 11.17 -10.96
C LYS A 196 -12.37 12.51 -10.25
N SER A 197 -13.61 12.84 -9.91
CA SER A 197 -13.92 14.09 -9.20
C SER A 197 -13.48 14.08 -7.73
N ARG A 198 -13.40 12.90 -7.12
CA ARG A 198 -13.07 12.69 -5.70
C ARG A 198 -11.58 12.56 -5.44
N TYR A 199 -10.85 11.93 -6.37
CA TYR A 199 -9.46 11.58 -6.19
C TYR A 199 -8.61 12.81 -5.86
N LYS A 200 -7.95 12.75 -4.70
CA LYS A 200 -6.99 13.75 -4.27
C LYS A 200 -5.75 13.03 -3.76
N LYS A 201 -4.64 13.20 -4.47
CA LYS A 201 -3.33 12.70 -4.02
C LYS A 201 -2.99 13.31 -2.66
N GLU A 202 -2.59 12.45 -1.72
CA GLU A 202 -2.28 12.82 -0.33
C GLU A 202 -0.75 12.93 -0.17
N SER A 203 -0.26 14.14 0.06
CA SER A 203 1.19 14.38 0.14
C SER A 203 1.80 13.87 1.45
N ASN A 204 1.00 13.75 2.52
CA ASN A 204 1.50 13.24 3.78
C ASN A 204 1.48 11.71 3.79
N THR A 205 2.67 11.12 3.66
CA THR A 205 2.89 9.67 3.63
C THR A 205 2.50 8.93 4.91
N ASN A 206 2.18 9.64 6.00
CA ASN A 206 1.64 9.02 7.22
C ASN A 206 0.11 8.93 7.23
N HIS A 207 -0.58 9.45 6.21
CA HIS A 207 -2.04 9.42 6.10
C HIS A 207 -2.55 8.30 5.18
N HIS A 208 -1.68 7.56 4.51
CA HIS A 208 -2.02 6.40 3.68
C HIS A 208 -0.95 5.32 3.78
N ASN A 209 -1.24 4.11 3.28
CA ASN A 209 -0.31 2.98 3.35
C ASN A 209 0.32 2.59 2.00
N ILE A 210 0.04 3.31 0.90
CA ILE A 210 0.60 2.95 -0.42
C ILE A 210 2.12 2.80 -0.36
N LEU A 211 2.88 3.77 0.17
CA LEU A 211 4.33 3.64 0.26
C LEU A 211 4.77 2.49 1.18
N ASP A 212 4.02 2.19 2.24
CA ASP A 212 4.32 1.05 3.11
C ASP A 212 4.12 -0.27 2.36
N ILE A 213 3.16 -0.34 1.44
CA ILE A 213 2.90 -1.48 0.56
C ILE A 213 3.99 -1.61 -0.51
N LEU A 214 4.38 -0.51 -1.17
CA LEU A 214 5.43 -0.53 -2.20
C LEU A 214 6.77 -1.04 -1.63
N LYS A 215 7.08 -0.71 -0.38
CA LYS A 215 8.28 -1.18 0.34
C LYS A 215 8.33 -2.68 0.62
N LEU A 216 7.21 -3.39 0.47
CA LEU A 216 7.23 -4.86 0.50
C LEU A 216 8.02 -5.44 -0.67
N ASP A 217 8.25 -4.64 -1.72
CA ASP A 217 9.09 -4.97 -2.88
C ASP A 217 8.71 -6.30 -3.53
N THR A 218 7.39 -6.49 -3.70
CA THR A 218 6.82 -7.68 -4.32
C THR A 218 6.77 -7.53 -5.83
N GLU A 219 6.92 -8.65 -6.55
CA GLU A 219 6.89 -8.74 -8.02
C GLU A 219 5.71 -8.00 -8.66
N PHE A 220 4.53 -8.09 -8.07
CA PHE A 220 3.40 -7.27 -8.47
C PHE A 220 2.43 -7.07 -7.30
N ILE A 221 1.52 -6.12 -7.49
CA ILE A 221 0.42 -5.79 -6.59
C ILE A 221 -0.88 -6.04 -7.34
N ILE A 222 -1.83 -6.69 -6.68
CA ILE A 222 -3.16 -6.93 -7.21
C ILE A 222 -4.15 -5.96 -6.57
N THR A 223 -5.06 -5.39 -7.36
CA THR A 223 -6.14 -4.56 -6.83
C THR A 223 -7.47 -4.80 -7.56
N THR A 224 -8.57 -4.63 -6.84
CA THR A 224 -9.94 -4.58 -7.39
C THR A 224 -10.44 -3.15 -7.53
N ASN A 225 -9.63 -2.16 -7.14
CA ASN A 225 -10.03 -0.76 -7.17
C ASN A 225 -9.89 -0.22 -8.60
N TYR A 226 -10.79 0.69 -8.98
CA TYR A 226 -10.77 1.30 -10.32
C TYR A 226 -9.86 2.52 -10.41
N ASP A 227 -9.49 3.11 -9.29
CA ASP A 227 -8.59 4.27 -9.24
C ASP A 227 -7.14 3.87 -9.55
N ASN A 228 -6.33 4.82 -9.99
CA ASN A 228 -4.93 4.59 -10.34
C ASN A 228 -3.96 5.03 -9.22
N ALA A 229 -4.42 5.18 -7.97
CA ALA A 229 -3.59 5.75 -6.91
C ALA A 229 -2.29 4.95 -6.73
N ILE A 230 -2.36 3.62 -6.70
CA ILE A 230 -1.17 2.77 -6.50
C ILE A 230 -0.13 3.00 -7.61
N ALA A 231 -0.55 3.03 -8.87
CA ALA A 231 0.34 3.30 -10.01
C ALA A 231 0.92 4.73 -9.95
N ASP A 232 0.11 5.73 -9.59
CA ASP A 232 0.57 7.11 -9.44
C ASP A 232 1.68 7.27 -8.39
N TYR A 233 1.63 6.52 -7.29
CA TYR A 233 2.68 6.52 -6.26
C TYR A 233 3.86 5.62 -6.62
N LEU A 234 3.63 4.53 -7.35
CA LEU A 234 4.69 3.66 -7.85
C LEU A 234 5.61 4.42 -8.81
N ASN A 235 5.03 5.22 -9.71
CA ASN A 235 5.79 6.07 -10.63
C ASN A 235 6.69 7.07 -9.89
N ASP A 236 6.15 7.72 -8.85
CA ASP A 236 6.94 8.61 -7.99
C ASP A 236 8.03 7.85 -7.21
N TYR A 237 7.73 6.63 -6.75
CA TYR A 237 8.62 5.84 -5.90
C TYR A 237 9.81 5.26 -6.68
N ARG A 238 9.61 4.90 -7.95
CA ARG A 238 10.67 4.37 -8.83
C ARG A 238 11.30 5.40 -9.75
N GLU A 239 10.73 6.61 -9.84
CA GLU A 239 11.10 7.61 -10.84
C GLU A 239 10.99 7.08 -12.29
N GLU A 240 10.09 6.11 -12.50
CA GLU A 240 9.87 5.39 -13.75
C GLU A 240 8.40 5.49 -14.17
N PHE A 241 8.14 5.32 -15.47
CA PHE A 241 6.78 5.31 -15.99
C PHE A 241 6.24 3.88 -16.02
N VAL A 242 5.48 3.50 -15.00
CA VAL A 242 4.76 2.24 -14.90
C VAL A 242 3.28 2.45 -15.25
N MET A 243 2.78 1.61 -16.16
CA MET A 243 1.36 1.61 -16.54
C MET A 243 0.61 0.54 -15.75
N PRO A 244 -0.58 0.84 -15.20
CA PRO A 244 -1.42 -0.19 -14.61
C PRO A 244 -1.86 -1.19 -15.67
N ILE A 245 -1.84 -2.47 -15.31
CA ILE A 245 -2.20 -3.59 -16.18
C ILE A 245 -3.63 -4.00 -15.89
N ILE A 246 -4.45 -4.17 -16.91
CA ILE A 246 -5.78 -4.80 -16.78
C ILE A 246 -5.60 -6.31 -16.97
N LEU A 247 -6.11 -7.11 -16.03
CA LEU A 247 -5.98 -8.57 -16.07
C LEU A 247 -6.41 -9.18 -17.41
N GLU A 248 -7.52 -8.71 -18.00
CA GLU A 248 -8.02 -9.21 -19.28
C GLU A 248 -7.07 -8.96 -20.47
N ASN A 249 -6.25 -7.91 -20.37
CA ASN A 249 -5.29 -7.52 -21.38
C ASN A 249 -3.95 -8.28 -21.25
N LEU A 250 -3.77 -9.12 -20.22
CA LEU A 250 -2.61 -10.00 -20.14
C LEU A 250 -2.72 -11.08 -21.21
N GLU A 251 -1.79 -11.04 -22.17
CA GLU A 251 -1.68 -12.00 -23.28
C GLU A 251 -0.52 -12.97 -23.05
N ASP A 252 0.67 -12.45 -22.72
CA ASP A 252 1.84 -13.26 -22.38
C ASP A 252 2.12 -13.23 -20.87
N LEU A 253 1.79 -14.35 -20.21
CA LEU A 253 2.01 -14.51 -18.78
C LEU A 253 3.50 -14.77 -18.46
N GLN A 254 4.26 -15.39 -19.37
CA GLN A 254 5.66 -15.69 -19.09
C GLN A 254 6.48 -14.42 -19.12
N ASP A 255 6.31 -13.61 -20.17
CA ASP A 255 6.99 -12.32 -20.27
C ASP A 255 6.66 -11.44 -19.04
N PHE A 256 5.40 -11.40 -18.61
CA PHE A 256 4.99 -10.65 -17.43
C PHE A 256 5.66 -11.12 -16.12
N LEU A 257 5.81 -12.44 -15.92
CA LEU A 257 6.44 -13.00 -14.71
C LEU A 257 7.97 -12.91 -14.72
N ASP A 258 8.56 -12.75 -15.90
CA ASP A 258 10.01 -12.58 -16.07
C ASP A 258 10.44 -11.10 -15.98
N GLU A 259 9.49 -10.15 -15.91
CA GLU A 259 9.77 -8.73 -15.67
C GLU A 259 10.33 -8.51 -14.24
N ASP A 260 11.47 -7.83 -14.15
CA ASP A 260 12.12 -7.47 -12.86
C ASP A 260 11.56 -6.15 -12.28
N GLU A 261 10.35 -5.77 -12.69
CA GLU A 261 9.68 -4.52 -12.32
C GLU A 261 8.40 -4.80 -11.54
N GLN A 262 8.21 -4.06 -10.43
CA GLN A 262 6.98 -4.15 -9.66
C GLN A 262 5.81 -3.57 -10.47
N ASN A 263 4.82 -4.40 -10.78
CA ASN A 263 3.65 -4.00 -11.57
C ASN A 263 2.36 -3.91 -10.74
N VAL A 264 1.35 -3.19 -11.24
CA VAL A 264 0.01 -3.12 -10.62
C VAL A 264 -1.03 -3.73 -11.54
N ILE A 265 -1.64 -4.83 -11.10
CA ILE A 265 -2.68 -5.57 -11.84
C ILE A 265 -4.07 -5.19 -11.30
N HIS A 266 -4.90 -4.62 -12.16
CA HIS A 266 -6.31 -4.35 -11.93
C HIS A 266 -7.17 -5.53 -12.40
N LEU A 267 -7.72 -6.28 -11.44
CA LEU A 267 -8.60 -7.41 -11.71
C LEU A 267 -9.95 -6.98 -12.31
N HIS A 268 -10.43 -5.81 -11.89
CA HIS A 268 -11.74 -5.30 -12.27
C HIS A 268 -11.64 -4.10 -13.23
N GLY A 269 -10.52 -3.96 -13.94
CA GLY A 269 -10.26 -2.80 -14.79
C GLY A 269 -10.06 -1.50 -14.01
N HIS A 270 -9.97 -0.37 -14.72
CA HIS A 270 -9.75 0.95 -14.11
C HIS A 270 -10.39 2.10 -14.90
N ILE A 271 -10.49 3.27 -14.26
CA ILE A 271 -11.27 4.42 -14.74
C ILE A 271 -10.77 5.06 -16.05
N VAL A 272 -9.50 4.86 -16.42
CA VAL A 272 -8.93 5.40 -17.66
C VAL A 272 -9.54 4.67 -18.86
N GLN A 273 -9.63 3.34 -18.78
CA GLN A 273 -10.35 2.49 -19.72
C GLN A 273 -11.65 1.97 -19.08
N TYR A 274 -12.58 2.87 -18.75
CA TYR A 274 -13.80 2.53 -18.01
C TYR A 274 -14.67 1.42 -18.64
N SER A 275 -14.54 1.14 -19.94
CA SER A 275 -15.22 0.01 -20.58
C SER A 275 -14.72 -1.34 -20.09
N SER A 276 -13.49 -1.42 -19.56
CA SER A 276 -12.92 -2.63 -18.93
C SER A 276 -13.40 -2.87 -17.50
N MET A 277 -14.13 -1.92 -16.91
CA MET A 277 -14.51 -2.02 -15.50
C MET A 277 -15.47 -3.19 -15.25
N ILE A 278 -15.27 -3.94 -14.18
CA ILE A 278 -16.12 -5.09 -13.82
C ILE A 278 -17.10 -4.67 -12.73
N VAL A 279 -18.29 -4.22 -13.15
CA VAL A 279 -19.25 -3.52 -12.26
C VAL A 279 -20.50 -4.36 -12.04
N THR A 280 -21.11 -4.82 -13.12
CA THR A 280 -22.42 -5.47 -13.09
C THR A 280 -22.30 -6.97 -12.87
N LYS A 281 -23.35 -7.62 -12.38
CA LYS A 281 -23.35 -9.08 -12.21
C LYS A 281 -22.94 -9.80 -13.50
N GLU A 282 -23.39 -9.31 -14.65
CA GLU A 282 -22.99 -9.85 -15.95
C GLU A 282 -21.48 -9.73 -16.20
N ASP A 283 -20.85 -8.59 -15.87
CA ASP A 283 -19.40 -8.42 -15.94
C ASP A 283 -18.67 -9.45 -15.06
N TYR A 284 -19.10 -9.62 -13.81
CA TYR A 284 -18.51 -10.59 -12.88
C TYR A 284 -18.63 -12.03 -13.37
N ASP A 285 -19.81 -12.39 -13.88
CA ASP A 285 -20.03 -13.75 -14.37
C ASP A 285 -19.20 -14.00 -15.64
N ASN A 286 -19.10 -13.05 -16.55
CA ASN A 286 -18.23 -13.15 -17.73
C ASN A 286 -16.74 -13.29 -17.38
N LEU A 287 -16.24 -12.50 -16.42
CA LEU A 287 -14.84 -12.54 -16.00
C LEU A 287 -14.48 -13.88 -15.37
N TYR A 288 -15.24 -14.32 -14.36
CA TYR A 288 -14.89 -15.50 -13.56
C TYR A 288 -15.30 -16.84 -14.20
N GLN A 289 -16.16 -16.82 -15.23
CA GLN A 289 -16.44 -18.02 -16.05
C GLN A 289 -15.45 -18.19 -17.21
N SER A 290 -14.60 -17.18 -17.48
CA SER A 290 -13.62 -17.25 -18.56
C SER A 290 -12.45 -18.18 -18.18
N GLU A 291 -12.31 -19.29 -18.90
CA GLU A 291 -11.20 -20.23 -18.70
C GLU A 291 -9.83 -19.56 -18.88
N LYS A 292 -9.70 -18.63 -19.84
CA LYS A 292 -8.48 -17.83 -20.05
C LYS A 292 -8.11 -17.05 -18.79
N ILE A 293 -9.08 -16.34 -18.21
CA ILE A 293 -8.85 -15.51 -17.03
C ILE A 293 -8.51 -16.37 -15.82
N MET A 294 -9.23 -17.48 -15.62
CA MET A 294 -8.91 -18.41 -14.53
C MET A 294 -7.53 -19.04 -14.69
N HIS A 295 -7.09 -19.33 -15.93
CA HIS A 295 -5.72 -19.78 -16.18
C HIS A 295 -4.68 -18.72 -15.81
N ILE A 296 -4.89 -17.45 -16.18
CA ILE A 296 -3.99 -16.34 -15.83
C ILE A 296 -3.95 -16.15 -14.31
N LEU A 297 -5.11 -16.07 -13.65
CA LEU A 297 -5.22 -15.94 -12.19
C LEU A 297 -4.49 -17.08 -11.47
N ASN A 298 -4.71 -18.32 -11.91
CA ASN A 298 -3.99 -19.46 -11.36
C ASN A 298 -2.49 -19.34 -11.61
N GLY A 299 -2.06 -18.88 -12.79
CA GLY A 299 -0.65 -18.68 -13.11
C GLY A 299 0.04 -17.68 -12.19
N ILE A 300 -0.52 -16.47 -12.04
CA ILE A 300 0.08 -15.41 -11.21
C ILE A 300 -0.04 -15.71 -9.70
N MET A 301 -1.11 -16.38 -9.25
CA MET A 301 -1.35 -16.62 -7.82
C MET A 301 -0.81 -17.97 -7.33
N SER A 302 -0.45 -18.89 -8.23
CA SER A 302 0.09 -20.21 -7.87
C SER A 302 1.38 -20.07 -7.07
N ASN A 303 1.48 -20.83 -5.99
CA ASN A 303 2.62 -20.80 -5.06
C ASN A 303 2.89 -19.44 -4.39
N LYS A 304 2.02 -18.44 -4.54
CA LYS A 304 2.12 -17.15 -3.85
C LYS A 304 1.36 -17.16 -2.52
N THR A 305 1.71 -16.23 -1.65
CA THR A 305 0.96 -15.92 -0.43
C THR A 305 0.29 -14.57 -0.63
N LEU A 306 -1.05 -14.55 -0.65
CA LEU A 306 -1.80 -13.31 -0.83
C LEU A 306 -1.99 -12.61 0.52
N LEU A 307 -1.82 -11.29 0.55
CA LEU A 307 -2.13 -10.45 1.70
C LEU A 307 -3.23 -9.45 1.34
N PHE A 308 -4.44 -9.72 1.81
CA PHE A 308 -5.61 -8.89 1.61
C PHE A 308 -5.57 -7.67 2.55
N ILE A 309 -5.63 -6.47 1.99
CA ILE A 309 -5.61 -5.19 2.72
C ILE A 309 -6.74 -4.29 2.22
N GLY A 310 -7.47 -3.66 3.14
CA GLY A 310 -8.55 -2.73 2.79
C GLY A 310 -9.85 -3.40 2.35
N PHE A 311 -10.05 -4.66 2.75
CA PHE A 311 -11.31 -5.39 2.56
C PHE A 311 -12.11 -5.45 3.86
N SER A 312 -13.44 -5.38 3.74
CA SER A 312 -14.36 -5.66 4.84
C SER A 312 -14.89 -7.07 4.69
N PHE A 313 -14.54 -7.99 5.60
CA PHE A 313 -15.07 -9.36 5.53
C PHE A 313 -16.56 -9.46 5.86
N LYS A 314 -17.16 -8.39 6.39
CA LYS A 314 -18.62 -8.33 6.61
C LYS A 314 -19.41 -8.15 5.30
N ASP A 315 -18.72 -7.80 4.23
CA ASP A 315 -19.30 -7.56 2.93
C ASP A 315 -19.56 -8.88 2.19
N GLU A 316 -20.82 -9.14 1.82
CA GLU A 316 -21.20 -10.30 1.01
C GLU A 316 -20.48 -10.26 -0.35
N TYR A 317 -20.22 -9.07 -0.89
CA TYR A 317 -19.43 -8.90 -2.10
C TYR A 317 -18.01 -9.45 -1.94
N PHE A 318 -17.29 -9.12 -0.86
CA PHE A 318 -15.94 -9.65 -0.65
C PHE A 318 -15.95 -11.17 -0.47
N LYS A 319 -16.94 -11.72 0.24
CA LYS A 319 -17.06 -13.19 0.42
C LYS A 319 -17.24 -13.89 -0.92
N ASN A 320 -18.14 -13.38 -1.77
CA ASN A 320 -18.38 -13.92 -3.11
C ASN A 320 -17.14 -13.79 -4.01
N LEU A 321 -16.47 -12.64 -3.95
CA LEU A 321 -15.23 -12.39 -4.68
C LEU A 321 -14.12 -13.36 -4.25
N TYR A 322 -13.92 -13.49 -2.94
CA TYR A 322 -12.95 -14.39 -2.33
C TYR A 322 -13.20 -15.82 -2.79
N ASP A 323 -14.46 -16.28 -2.74
CA ASP A 323 -14.83 -17.62 -3.18
C ASP A 323 -14.54 -17.83 -4.67
N LYS A 324 -14.95 -16.88 -5.54
CA LYS A 324 -14.69 -16.97 -6.99
C LYS A 324 -13.20 -17.00 -7.34
N ILE A 325 -12.37 -16.21 -6.64
CA ILE A 325 -10.93 -16.14 -6.91
C ILE A 325 -10.21 -17.38 -6.33
N LEU A 326 -10.50 -17.75 -5.09
CA LEU A 326 -9.68 -18.70 -4.33
C LEU A 326 -10.24 -20.12 -4.26
N GLU A 327 -11.41 -20.41 -4.83
CA GLU A 327 -11.89 -21.79 -5.01
C GLU A 327 -10.85 -22.70 -5.70
N HIS A 328 -9.97 -22.10 -6.50
CA HIS A 328 -8.95 -22.81 -7.28
C HIS A 328 -7.51 -22.61 -6.77
N ILE A 329 -7.31 -21.71 -5.80
CA ILE A 329 -5.98 -21.32 -5.33
C ILE A 329 -5.77 -21.92 -3.93
N LYS A 330 -4.86 -22.88 -3.86
CA LYS A 330 -4.48 -23.52 -2.60
C LYS A 330 -3.35 -22.75 -1.94
N GLY A 331 -3.41 -22.65 -0.62
CA GLY A 331 -2.33 -22.05 0.14
C GLY A 331 -2.82 -21.38 1.41
N GLU A 332 -1.87 -20.75 2.09
CA GLU A 332 -2.14 -19.90 3.24
C GLU A 332 -2.13 -18.45 2.76
N HIS A 333 -3.32 -17.84 2.80
CA HIS A 333 -3.53 -16.43 2.48
C HIS A 333 -3.87 -15.68 3.76
N PHE A 334 -3.54 -14.39 3.82
CA PHE A 334 -3.68 -13.57 5.01
C PHE A 334 -4.56 -12.36 4.74
N ILE A 335 -5.25 -11.86 5.76
CA ILE A 335 -6.04 -10.62 5.68
C ILE A 335 -5.80 -9.77 6.92
N ILE A 336 -5.58 -8.47 6.74
CA ILE A 336 -5.51 -7.51 7.84
C ILE A 336 -6.92 -7.00 8.14
N VAL A 337 -7.42 -7.23 9.36
CA VAL A 337 -8.80 -6.88 9.72
C VAL A 337 -8.85 -6.03 10.99
N PRO A 338 -9.45 -4.82 10.94
CA PRO A 338 -9.57 -3.97 12.11
C PRO A 338 -10.66 -4.45 13.07
N ASN A 339 -10.33 -4.42 14.37
CA ASN A 339 -11.20 -4.74 15.50
C ASN A 339 -11.93 -6.09 15.33
N LEU A 340 -11.20 -7.10 14.85
CA LEU A 340 -11.75 -8.42 14.54
C LEU A 340 -12.20 -9.16 15.80
N HIS A 341 -13.48 -9.51 15.86
CA HIS A 341 -14.03 -10.33 16.93
C HIS A 341 -13.74 -11.82 16.69
N ALA A 342 -13.53 -12.59 17.76
CA ALA A 342 -13.18 -14.02 17.68
C ALA A 342 -14.24 -14.87 16.93
N PHE A 343 -15.52 -14.48 17.01
CA PHE A 343 -16.60 -15.13 16.27
C PHE A 343 -16.42 -14.99 14.75
N ASP A 344 -16.13 -13.77 14.28
CA ASP A 344 -15.94 -13.47 12.86
C ASP A 344 -14.63 -14.09 12.33
N ALA A 345 -13.62 -14.21 13.20
CA ALA A 345 -12.34 -14.83 12.86
C ALA A 345 -12.47 -16.31 12.46
N LYS A 346 -13.45 -17.03 13.03
CA LYS A 346 -13.69 -18.43 12.67
C LYS A 346 -14.14 -18.57 11.22
N GLU A 347 -15.03 -17.69 10.76
CA GLU A 347 -15.54 -17.73 9.39
C GLU A 347 -14.41 -17.51 8.37
N LEU A 348 -13.44 -16.62 8.67
CA LEU A 348 -12.24 -16.43 7.88
C LEU A 348 -11.40 -17.72 7.79
N LEU A 349 -11.14 -18.34 8.94
CA LEU A 349 -10.33 -19.55 9.03
C LEU A 349 -10.99 -20.74 8.30
N ASP A 350 -12.31 -20.88 8.39
CA ASP A 350 -13.08 -21.93 7.69
C ASP A 350 -12.95 -21.79 6.15
N LYS A 351 -12.65 -20.58 5.65
CA LYS A 351 -12.35 -20.28 4.25
C LYS A 351 -10.85 -20.31 3.91
N ASN A 352 -9.99 -20.84 4.79
CA ASN A 352 -8.52 -20.82 4.68
C ASN A 352 -7.90 -19.42 4.58
N LEU A 353 -8.60 -18.39 5.05
CA LEU A 353 -8.10 -17.03 5.13
C LEU A 353 -7.62 -16.75 6.56
N ILE A 354 -6.33 -16.48 6.73
CA ILE A 354 -5.70 -16.34 8.04
C ILE A 354 -5.75 -14.87 8.47
N PRO A 355 -6.55 -14.51 9.47
CA PRO A 355 -6.63 -13.13 9.93
C PRO A 355 -5.38 -12.66 10.65
N ILE A 356 -5.05 -11.39 10.44
CA ILE A 356 -4.17 -10.56 11.27
C ILE A 356 -5.07 -9.46 11.84
N GLY A 357 -5.58 -9.69 13.05
CA GLY A 357 -6.44 -8.73 13.73
C GLY A 357 -5.64 -7.54 14.28
N ILE A 358 -6.11 -6.32 13.99
CA ILE A 358 -5.51 -5.09 14.49
C ILE A 358 -6.50 -4.28 15.33
N ASN A 359 -6.04 -3.65 16.42
CA ASN A 359 -6.80 -2.71 17.22
C ASN A 359 -6.79 -1.34 16.54
N VAL A 360 -7.96 -0.76 16.29
CA VAL A 360 -8.07 0.56 15.65
C VAL A 360 -9.06 1.42 16.40
N ASN A 361 -8.62 2.59 16.86
CA ASN A 361 -9.51 3.60 17.42
C ASN A 361 -10.27 4.31 16.29
N LYS A 362 -11.60 4.13 16.26
CA LYS A 362 -12.47 4.74 15.25
C LYS A 362 -12.56 6.28 15.36
N GLU A 363 -12.17 6.87 16.48
CA GLU A 363 -12.21 8.31 16.69
C GLU A 363 -11.00 9.05 16.07
N ASP A 364 -9.86 8.36 15.88
CA ASP A 364 -8.70 8.91 15.17
C ASP A 364 -8.71 8.44 13.72
N LYS A 365 -9.00 9.37 12.81
CA LYS A 365 -9.07 9.16 11.35
C LYS A 365 -7.85 8.44 10.78
N HIS A 366 -6.67 8.60 11.37
CA HIS A 366 -5.42 8.02 10.87
C HIS A 366 -4.94 6.82 11.68
N ASP A 367 -5.65 6.41 12.74
CA ASP A 367 -5.21 5.27 13.57
C ASP A 367 -5.23 3.97 12.79
N HIS A 368 -6.19 3.81 11.86
CA HIS A 368 -6.23 2.70 10.92
C HIS A 368 -4.96 2.60 10.07
N VAL A 369 -4.51 3.74 9.54
CA VAL A 369 -3.30 3.83 8.70
C VAL A 369 -2.06 3.47 9.51
N LYS A 370 -1.95 3.98 10.75
CA LYS A 370 -0.86 3.64 11.68
C LYS A 370 -0.86 2.15 12.03
N ALA A 371 -2.03 1.56 12.24
CA ALA A 371 -2.17 0.15 12.57
C ALA A 371 -1.72 -0.76 11.42
N ILE A 372 -2.19 -0.50 10.18
CA ILE A 372 -1.72 -1.23 9.00
C ILE A 372 -0.22 -1.06 8.80
N LYS A 373 0.28 0.18 8.86
CA LYS A 373 1.72 0.47 8.75
C LYS A 373 2.55 -0.34 9.73
N THR A 374 2.10 -0.43 10.98
CA THR A 374 2.78 -1.21 12.03
C THR A 374 2.90 -2.69 11.66
N ILE A 375 1.90 -3.27 11.01
CA ILE A 375 1.95 -4.65 10.53
C ILE A 375 2.88 -4.79 9.31
N LEU A 376 2.81 -3.86 8.35
CA LEU A 376 3.64 -3.90 7.14
C LEU A 376 5.13 -3.70 7.45
N GLU A 377 5.47 -2.85 8.42
CA GLU A 377 6.85 -2.64 8.89
C GLU A 377 7.49 -3.88 9.51
N GLU A 378 6.72 -4.92 9.84
CA GLU A 378 7.27 -6.20 10.31
C GLU A 378 7.66 -7.14 9.16
N LEU A 379 7.36 -6.76 7.91
CA LEU A 379 7.56 -7.59 6.72
C LEU A 379 8.80 -7.21 5.90
N TYR A 380 9.50 -6.12 6.23
CA TYR A 380 10.71 -5.63 5.53
C TYR A 380 11.79 -5.06 6.46
#